data_AF-S2FX34-F1
#
_entry.id   AF-S2FX34-F1
#
_cell.length_a   1.000
_cell.length_b   1.000
_cell.length_c   1.000
_cell.angle_alpha   90.00
_cell.angle_beta   90.00
_cell.angle_gamma   90.00
#
_symmetry.space_group_name_H-M   'P 1'
#
loop_
_entity.id
_entity.type
_entity.pdbx_description
1 polymer ?
#
loop_
_entity_poly.entity_id
_entity_poly.type
_entity_poly.pdbx_seq_one_letter_code
_entity_poly.pdbx_strand_id
1 'polypeptide(L)'
;MPIMLRGIEGIKAHVGFNLGKSSWLEVNQEMIDSFARETEDRQWIYVDPQKARQGPFGTTVAQGYLTLGLVAAMLQDIYVLEGVGVGMHYGIDNMRFPLPVPVNASIRLEAMLKSVTSFEDTGEIVLACTVECDATQTPVMHGDIIYRFWPEHANDKRPASEASGVR
;
A
#
# COMPACT_ATOMS: atom_id res chain seq x y z
N MET A 1 10.39 4.30 13.69
CA MET A 1 9.50 5.38 14.16
C MET A 1 9.06 6.11 12.90
N PRO A 2 7.76 6.20 12.63
CA PRO A 2 7.28 6.80 11.39
C PRO A 2 7.61 8.28 11.32
N ILE A 3 7.83 8.79 10.11
CA ILE A 3 7.98 10.22 9.86
C ILE A 3 6.61 10.89 9.97
N MET A 4 6.55 12.01 10.69
CA MET A 4 5.34 12.82 10.81
C MET A 4 5.26 13.83 9.66
N LEU A 5 4.25 13.68 8.80
CA LEU A 5 3.96 14.62 7.71
C LEU A 5 2.75 15.48 8.10
N ARG A 6 2.99 16.75 8.42
CA ARG A 6 1.98 17.66 8.98
C ARG A 6 1.42 18.63 7.95
N GLY A 7 0.13 18.51 7.68
CA GLY A 7 -0.59 19.32 6.71
C GLY A 7 -0.07 19.15 5.28
N ILE A 8 -0.74 19.78 4.33
CA ILE A 8 -0.40 19.68 2.90
C ILE A 8 1.03 20.16 2.64
N GLU A 9 1.45 21.27 3.25
CA GLU A 9 2.80 21.83 3.04
C GLU A 9 3.90 20.95 3.64
N GLY A 10 3.66 20.32 4.79
CA GLY A 10 4.62 19.36 5.36
C GLY A 10 4.77 18.11 4.51
N ILE A 11 3.70 17.64 3.88
CA ILE A 11 3.76 16.53 2.91
C ILE A 11 4.54 16.97 1.66
N LYS A 12 4.21 18.13 1.06
CA LYS A 12 4.90 18.65 -0.12
C LYS A 12 6.41 18.83 0.09
N ALA A 13 6.83 19.24 1.27
CA ALA A 13 8.24 19.39 1.61
C ALA A 13 9.06 18.09 1.52
N HIS A 14 8.39 16.92 1.52
CA HIS A 14 9.03 15.61 1.42
C HIS A 14 8.92 15.00 0.01
N VAL A 15 8.39 15.72 -0.98
CA VAL A 15 8.37 15.23 -2.37
C VAL A 15 9.80 14.99 -2.87
N GLY A 16 10.02 13.81 -3.46
CA GLY A 16 11.32 13.35 -3.90
C GLY A 16 12.19 12.73 -2.81
N PHE A 17 11.73 12.67 -1.55
CA PHE A 17 12.46 12.03 -0.46
C PHE A 17 11.98 10.60 -0.19
N ASN A 18 12.94 9.77 0.19
CA ASN A 18 12.68 8.46 0.77
C ASN A 18 12.13 8.64 2.17
N LEU A 19 10.96 8.05 2.46
CA LEU A 19 10.29 8.15 3.75
C LEU A 19 10.77 7.09 4.75
N GLY A 20 11.59 6.15 4.30
CA GLY A 20 12.19 5.09 5.09
C GLY A 20 11.64 3.71 4.75
N LYS A 21 11.91 2.77 5.66
CA LYS A 21 11.51 1.37 5.55
C LYS A 21 10.65 0.96 6.73
N SER A 22 9.70 0.06 6.49
CA SER A 22 8.89 -0.56 7.54
C SER A 22 9.74 -1.48 8.43
N SER A 23 9.14 -2.03 9.49
CA SER A 23 9.70 -3.21 10.14
C SER A 23 9.66 -4.42 9.19
N TRP A 24 10.45 -5.45 9.48
CA TRP A 24 10.30 -6.74 8.81
C TRP A 24 9.01 -7.43 9.28
N LEU A 25 8.28 -8.01 8.34
CA LEU A 25 7.05 -8.75 8.56
C LEU A 25 7.19 -10.16 7.99
N GLU A 26 7.08 -11.18 8.84
CA GLU A 26 7.07 -12.58 8.40
C GLU A 26 5.73 -12.93 7.73
N VAL A 27 5.79 -13.55 6.54
CA VAL A 27 4.61 -14.04 5.81
C VAL A 27 4.47 -15.54 6.03
N ASN A 28 3.65 -15.93 7.00
CA ASN A 28 3.43 -17.33 7.36
C ASN A 28 2.29 -17.99 6.56
N GLN A 29 2.16 -19.32 6.70
CA GLN A 29 1.14 -20.09 5.98
C GLN A 29 -0.30 -19.71 6.36
N GLU A 30 -0.55 -19.31 7.61
CA GLU A 30 -1.90 -18.94 8.06
C GLU A 30 -2.42 -17.69 7.34
N MET A 31 -1.54 -16.72 7.10
CA MET A 31 -1.86 -15.54 6.29
C MET A 31 -2.17 -15.91 4.85
N ILE A 32 -1.35 -16.79 4.24
CA ILE A 32 -1.53 -17.27 2.87
C ILE A 32 -2.86 -18.02 2.72
N ASP A 33 -3.16 -18.93 3.64
CA ASP A 33 -4.37 -19.74 3.65
C ASP A 33 -5.62 -18.88 3.91
N SER A 34 -5.53 -17.92 4.83
CA SER A 34 -6.63 -17.00 5.10
C SER A 34 -6.92 -16.14 3.89
N PHE A 35 -5.91 -15.56 3.25
CA PHE A 35 -6.10 -14.78 2.03
C PHE A 35 -6.69 -15.63 0.90
N ALA A 36 -6.19 -16.86 0.71
CA ALA A 36 -6.74 -17.81 -0.26
C ALA A 36 -8.22 -18.14 0.01
N ARG A 37 -8.62 -18.23 1.27
CA ARG A 37 -10.00 -18.50 1.67
C ARG A 37 -10.91 -17.32 1.36
N GLU A 38 -10.52 -16.11 1.76
CA GLU A 38 -11.35 -14.90 1.61
C GLU A 38 -11.46 -14.44 0.14
N THR A 39 -10.43 -14.70 -0.68
CA THR A 39 -10.40 -14.30 -2.09
C THR A 39 -10.76 -15.40 -3.06
N GLU A 40 -10.94 -16.63 -2.55
CA GLU A 40 -11.12 -17.86 -3.31
C GLU A 40 -9.96 -18.24 -4.24
N ASP A 41 -8.83 -17.53 -4.21
CA ASP A 41 -7.61 -17.89 -4.94
C ASP A 41 -6.86 -19.03 -4.23
N ARG A 42 -7.36 -20.25 -4.43
CA ARG A 42 -6.88 -21.49 -3.81
C ARG A 42 -5.95 -22.30 -4.72
N GLN A 43 -5.18 -21.63 -5.57
CA GLN A 43 -4.20 -22.34 -6.40
C GLN A 43 -3.22 -23.13 -5.51
N TRP A 44 -2.88 -24.35 -5.93
CA TRP A 44 -2.12 -25.32 -5.11
C TRP A 44 -0.74 -24.81 -4.65
N ILE A 45 -0.11 -23.89 -5.38
CA ILE A 45 1.16 -23.28 -4.97
C ILE A 45 1.04 -22.41 -3.70
N TYR A 46 -0.19 -22.07 -3.28
CA TYR A 46 -0.46 -21.30 -2.07
C TYR A 46 -0.87 -22.20 -0.90
N VAL A 47 -1.76 -23.17 -1.15
CA VAL A 47 -2.51 -23.88 -0.09
C VAL A 47 -2.18 -25.37 0.06
N ASP A 48 -1.36 -25.96 -0.83
CA ASP A 48 -0.99 -27.38 -0.75
C ASP A 48 0.54 -27.52 -0.55
N PRO A 49 1.04 -27.55 0.69
CA PRO A 49 2.47 -27.68 0.97
C PRO A 49 3.11 -28.95 0.44
N GLN A 50 2.35 -30.05 0.27
CA GLN A 50 2.92 -31.30 -0.25
C GLN A 50 3.17 -31.17 -1.76
N LYS A 51 2.19 -30.65 -2.50
CA LYS A 51 2.32 -30.44 -3.93
C LYS A 51 3.25 -29.28 -4.26
N ALA A 52 3.20 -28.18 -3.50
CA ALA A 52 4.06 -27.01 -3.65
C ALA A 52 5.55 -27.37 -3.53
N ARG A 53 5.90 -28.29 -2.62
CA ARG A 53 7.27 -28.81 -2.46
C ARG A 53 7.84 -29.47 -3.71
N GLN A 54 6.99 -30.06 -4.55
CA GLN A 54 7.37 -30.69 -5.82
C GLN A 54 7.26 -29.71 -7.00
N GLY A 55 6.79 -28.50 -6.74
CA GLY A 55 6.53 -27.46 -7.73
C GLY A 55 7.76 -26.60 -8.03
N PRO A 56 7.58 -25.59 -8.91
CA PRO A 56 8.68 -24.74 -9.39
C PRO A 56 9.34 -23.89 -8.31
N PHE A 57 8.68 -23.69 -7.17
CA PHE A 57 9.16 -22.85 -6.07
C PHE A 57 9.71 -23.66 -4.89
N GLY A 58 9.54 -24.98 -4.88
CA GLY A 58 10.02 -25.87 -3.81
C GLY A 58 9.32 -25.71 -2.46
N THR A 59 8.37 -24.79 -2.33
CA THR A 59 7.54 -24.55 -1.14
C THR A 59 6.28 -23.78 -1.54
N THR A 60 5.36 -23.55 -0.60
CA THR A 60 4.26 -22.60 -0.79
C THR A 60 4.78 -21.18 -0.87
N VAL A 61 4.11 -20.37 -1.67
CA VAL A 61 4.44 -18.95 -1.86
C VAL A 61 3.21 -18.09 -1.57
N ALA A 62 3.40 -16.84 -1.19
CA ALA A 62 2.30 -15.91 -1.01
C ALA A 62 1.73 -15.46 -2.37
N GLN A 63 0.43 -15.18 -2.40
CA GLN A 63 -0.19 -14.47 -3.50
C GLN A 63 0.42 -13.06 -3.63
N GLY A 64 0.67 -12.59 -4.85
CA GLY A 64 1.13 -11.21 -5.07
C GLY A 64 0.17 -10.19 -4.46
N TYR A 65 -1.14 -10.44 -4.56
CA TYR A 65 -2.17 -9.60 -3.95
C TYR A 65 -2.17 -9.61 -2.42
N LEU A 66 -1.75 -10.70 -1.76
CA LEU A 66 -1.51 -10.69 -0.32
C LEU A 66 -0.38 -9.72 0.03
N THR A 67 0.75 -9.81 -0.69
CA THR A 67 1.90 -8.90 -0.51
C THR A 67 1.48 -7.44 -0.69
N LEU A 68 0.69 -7.15 -1.72
CA LEU A 68 0.12 -5.82 -1.96
C LEU A 68 -0.83 -5.38 -0.83
N GLY A 69 -1.70 -6.27 -0.36
CA GLY A 69 -2.63 -5.97 0.75
C GLY A 69 -1.91 -5.61 2.04
N LEU A 70 -0.74 -6.21 2.29
CA LEU A 70 0.09 -5.91 3.47
C LEU A 70 0.77 -4.53 3.40
N VAL A 71 0.89 -3.92 2.21
CA VAL A 71 1.48 -2.57 2.04
C VAL A 71 0.76 -1.54 2.90
N ALA A 72 -0.56 -1.60 2.99
CA ALA A 72 -1.33 -0.64 3.79
C ALA A 72 -0.92 -0.66 5.27
N ALA A 73 -0.69 -1.86 5.84
CA ALA A 73 -0.20 -2.00 7.20
C ALA A 73 1.27 -1.56 7.33
N MET A 74 2.14 -1.98 6.38
CA MET A 74 3.56 -1.63 6.40
C MET A 74 3.83 -0.13 6.27
N LEU A 75 2.97 0.63 5.58
CA LEU A 75 3.09 2.09 5.47
C LEU A 75 2.89 2.80 6.83
N GLN A 76 2.15 2.20 7.77
CA GLN A 76 1.95 2.77 9.11
C GLN A 76 3.25 2.83 9.94
N ASP A 77 4.22 1.97 9.62
CA ASP A 77 5.56 2.01 10.22
C ASP A 77 6.43 3.15 9.64
N ILE A 78 6.10 3.62 8.43
CA ILE A 78 6.93 4.53 7.63
C ILE A 78 6.53 5.98 7.85
N TYR A 79 5.23 6.32 7.75
CA TYR A 79 4.78 7.68 7.94
C TYR A 79 3.41 7.76 8.62
N VAL A 80 3.14 8.92 9.20
CA VAL A 80 1.82 9.32 9.68
C VAL A 80 1.45 10.66 9.06
N LEU A 81 0.24 10.77 8.52
CA LEU A 81 -0.33 12.04 8.07
C LEU A 81 -1.10 12.68 9.23
N GLU A 82 -0.82 13.94 9.50
CA GLU A 82 -1.51 14.72 10.53
C GLU A 82 -2.05 16.01 9.89
N GLY A 83 -3.32 16.36 10.16
CA GLY A 83 -3.92 17.61 9.68
C GLY A 83 -4.30 17.64 8.20
N VAL A 84 -4.58 16.50 7.57
CA VAL A 84 -5.08 16.40 6.19
C VAL A 84 -6.42 15.66 6.06
N GLY A 85 -7.11 15.46 7.19
CA GLY A 85 -8.42 14.81 7.26
C GLY A 85 -8.36 13.29 7.05
N VAL A 86 -9.31 12.75 6.28
CA VAL A 86 -9.42 11.32 5.98
C VAL A 86 -8.86 11.01 4.60
N GLY A 87 -8.25 9.85 4.43
CA GLY A 87 -7.88 9.40 3.10
C GLY A 87 -8.03 7.92 2.88
N MET A 88 -7.86 7.56 1.61
CA MET A 88 -8.13 6.24 1.08
C MET A 88 -7.10 5.89 0.02
N HIS A 89 -6.69 4.62 -0.03
CA HIS A 89 -5.98 4.08 -1.18
C HIS A 89 -6.89 4.14 -2.40
N TYR A 90 -6.55 5.00 -3.35
CA TYR A 90 -7.37 5.31 -4.51
C TYR A 90 -7.00 4.44 -5.72
N GLY A 91 -5.72 4.19 -5.92
CA GLY A 91 -5.25 3.53 -7.13
C GLY A 91 -3.84 2.97 -6.99
N ILE A 92 -3.43 2.25 -8.03
CA ILE A 92 -2.14 1.60 -8.12
C ILE A 92 -1.67 1.72 -9.57
N ASP A 93 -0.45 2.21 -9.76
CA ASP A 93 0.17 2.33 -11.08
C ASP A 93 1.45 1.50 -11.16
N ASN A 94 1.79 1.03 -12.38
CA ASN A 94 3.06 0.36 -12.69
C ASN A 94 3.43 -0.83 -11.77
N MET A 95 2.46 -1.47 -11.13
CA MET A 95 2.71 -2.55 -10.17
C MET A 95 3.22 -3.82 -10.84
N ARG A 96 4.27 -4.42 -10.28
CA ARG A 96 4.90 -5.65 -10.74
C ARG A 96 5.28 -6.55 -9.56
N PHE A 97 5.28 -7.86 -9.82
CA PHE A 97 5.64 -8.91 -8.86
C PHE A 97 6.74 -9.80 -9.47
N PRO A 98 8.02 -9.35 -9.50
CA PRO A 98 9.06 -10.06 -10.25
C PRO A 98 9.40 -11.45 -9.70
N LEU A 99 9.25 -11.65 -8.38
CA LEU A 99 9.57 -12.88 -7.68
C LEU A 99 8.48 -13.22 -6.66
N PRO A 100 8.23 -14.52 -6.39
CA PRO A 100 7.31 -14.92 -5.33
C PRO A 100 7.92 -14.68 -3.94
N VAL A 101 7.06 -14.55 -2.93
CA VAL A 101 7.47 -14.55 -1.52
C VAL A 101 7.29 -15.98 -0.97
N PRO A 102 8.36 -16.71 -0.64
CA PRO A 102 8.25 -18.02 -0.01
C PRO A 102 7.56 -17.94 1.36
N VAL A 103 6.83 -18.97 1.75
CA VAL A 103 6.28 -19.08 3.11
C VAL A 103 7.38 -18.97 4.16
N ASN A 104 7.08 -18.28 5.27
CA ASN A 104 7.98 -17.94 6.37
C ASN A 104 9.15 -17.03 6.01
N ALA A 105 9.19 -16.47 4.79
CA ALA A 105 10.09 -15.37 4.48
C ALA A 105 9.57 -14.08 5.11
N SER A 106 10.48 -13.16 5.44
CA SER A 106 10.13 -11.82 5.90
C SER A 106 10.21 -10.81 4.77
N ILE A 107 9.22 -9.94 4.67
CA ILE A 107 9.18 -8.82 3.73
C ILE A 107 9.32 -7.48 4.46
N ARG A 108 9.80 -6.47 3.74
CA ARG A 108 9.88 -5.10 4.24
C ARG A 108 9.62 -4.11 3.13
N LEU A 109 8.81 -3.10 3.42
CA LEU A 109 8.47 -2.04 2.49
C LEU A 109 9.49 -0.90 2.59
N GLU A 110 9.89 -0.36 1.46
CA GLU A 110 10.52 0.95 1.30
C GLU A 110 9.57 1.84 0.52
N ALA A 111 9.38 3.09 0.97
CA ALA A 111 8.49 4.03 0.31
C ALA A 111 9.15 5.39 0.09
N MET A 112 8.93 5.97 -1.09
CA MET A 112 9.36 7.31 -1.45
C MET A 112 8.15 8.14 -1.83
N LEU A 113 8.09 9.39 -1.35
CA LEU A 113 7.04 10.31 -1.75
C LEU A 113 7.34 10.85 -3.16
N LYS A 114 6.65 10.31 -4.16
CA LYS A 114 6.90 10.62 -5.58
C LYS A 114 6.28 11.96 -5.98
N SER A 115 5.04 12.21 -5.57
CA SER A 115 4.36 13.47 -5.87
C SER A 115 3.21 13.73 -4.92
N VAL A 116 2.83 15.02 -4.81
CA VAL A 116 1.62 15.48 -4.14
C VAL A 116 0.94 16.48 -5.06
N THR A 117 -0.35 16.29 -5.32
CA THR A 117 -1.21 17.30 -5.94
C THR A 117 -2.31 17.65 -4.94
N SER A 118 -2.65 18.93 -4.82
CA SER A 118 -3.66 19.37 -3.86
C SER A 118 -4.49 20.52 -4.42
N PHE A 119 -5.77 20.54 -4.10
CA PHE A 119 -6.68 21.65 -4.34
C PHE A 119 -7.48 21.89 -3.06
N GLU A 120 -7.33 23.08 -2.48
CA GLU A 120 -7.83 23.41 -1.13
C GLU A 120 -7.37 22.34 -0.12
N ASP A 121 -8.30 21.75 0.63
CA ASP A 121 -8.04 20.75 1.67
C ASP A 121 -8.11 19.30 1.14
N THR A 122 -8.16 19.12 -0.19
CA THR A 122 -8.19 17.81 -0.85
C THR A 122 -6.92 17.59 -1.66
N GLY A 123 -6.54 16.33 -1.85
CA GLY A 123 -5.37 16.05 -2.67
C GLY A 123 -5.11 14.57 -2.90
N GLU A 124 -4.02 14.34 -3.62
CA GLU A 124 -3.53 13.04 -4.02
C GLU A 124 -2.03 12.96 -3.73
N ILE A 125 -1.61 11.83 -3.16
CA ILE A 125 -0.25 11.47 -2.83
C ILE A 125 0.09 10.23 -3.65
N VAL A 126 1.23 10.25 -4.33
CA VAL A 126 1.76 9.07 -5.02
C VAL A 126 3.02 8.63 -4.30
N LEU A 127 3.02 7.37 -3.85
CA LEU A 127 4.15 6.72 -3.18
C LEU A 127 4.77 5.71 -4.13
N ALA A 128 6.05 5.84 -4.43
CA ALA A 128 6.81 4.77 -5.06
C ALA A 128 7.18 3.75 -3.99
N CYS A 129 6.68 2.53 -4.12
CA CYS A 129 6.81 1.46 -3.14
C CYS A 129 7.66 0.32 -3.71
N THR A 130 8.59 -0.18 -2.90
CA THR A 130 9.40 -1.36 -3.21
C THR A 130 9.37 -2.31 -2.01
N VAL A 131 9.05 -3.58 -2.23
CA VAL A 131 9.05 -4.60 -1.18
C VAL A 131 10.25 -5.52 -1.36
N GLU A 132 11.14 -5.49 -0.37
CA GLU A 132 12.26 -6.40 -0.21
C GLU A 132 11.80 -7.69 0.48
N CYS A 133 12.50 -8.80 0.25
CA CYS A 133 12.28 -10.08 0.90
C CYS A 133 13.63 -10.65 1.33
N ASP A 134 13.72 -11.18 2.54
CA ASP A 134 14.96 -11.74 3.11
C ASP A 134 15.41 -13.06 2.42
N ALA A 135 14.48 -13.73 1.74
CA ALA A 135 14.73 -14.96 0.99
C ALA A 135 15.15 -14.71 -0.48
N THR A 136 15.14 -13.46 -0.96
CA THR A 136 15.47 -13.12 -2.36
C THR A 136 16.57 -12.07 -2.45
N GLN A 137 17.28 -12.04 -3.59
CA GLN A 137 18.34 -11.04 -3.82
C GLN A 137 17.82 -9.74 -4.44
N THR A 138 16.60 -9.75 -4.99
CA THR A 138 15.95 -8.60 -5.61
C THR A 138 14.54 -8.40 -5.06
N PRO A 139 13.96 -7.19 -5.20
CA PRO A 139 12.61 -6.91 -4.72
C PRO A 139 11.55 -7.84 -5.31
N VAL A 140 10.61 -8.25 -4.46
CA VAL A 140 9.48 -9.13 -4.82
C VAL A 140 8.28 -8.36 -5.37
N MET A 141 8.21 -7.05 -5.08
CA MET A 141 7.16 -6.17 -5.57
C MET A 141 7.69 -4.75 -5.75
N HIS A 142 7.25 -4.07 -6.81
CA HIS A 142 7.43 -2.63 -6.96
C HIS A 142 6.29 -2.00 -7.74
N GLY A 143 5.95 -0.76 -7.43
CA GLY A 143 4.91 0.01 -8.10
C GLY A 143 4.57 1.28 -7.35
N ASP A 144 3.63 2.05 -7.88
CA ASP A 144 3.15 3.27 -7.25
C ASP A 144 1.82 3.02 -6.54
N ILE A 145 1.69 3.46 -5.29
CA ILE A 145 0.43 3.49 -4.54
C ILE A 145 -0.10 4.92 -4.53
N ILE A 146 -1.36 5.10 -4.94
CA ILE A 146 -2.02 6.39 -4.98
C ILE A 146 -2.96 6.48 -3.78
N TYR A 147 -2.78 7.52 -2.97
CA TYR A 147 -3.62 7.83 -1.82
C TYR A 147 -4.30 9.15 -2.05
N ARG A 148 -5.62 9.24 -1.81
CA ARG A 148 -6.35 10.50 -1.86
C ARG A 148 -6.83 10.87 -0.47
N PHE A 149 -6.83 12.16 -0.17
CA PHE A 149 -7.29 12.70 1.10
C PHE A 149 -8.29 13.85 0.91
N TRP A 150 -9.16 14.00 1.89
CA TRP A 150 -10.24 14.98 1.98
C TRP A 150 -10.34 15.51 3.40
N PRO A 151 -10.88 16.73 3.61
CA PRO A 151 -11.11 17.24 4.96
C PRO A 151 -12.06 16.32 5.73
N GLU A 152 -11.82 16.16 7.03
CA GLU A 152 -12.60 15.29 7.93
C GLU A 152 -14.07 15.75 8.07
N HIS A 153 -14.31 17.04 7.84
CA HIS A 153 -15.64 17.61 7.75
C HIS A 153 -15.81 18.23 6.36
N ALA A 154 -16.89 17.85 5.68
CA ALA A 154 -17.32 18.59 4.51
C ALA A 154 -17.58 20.04 4.96
N ASN A 155 -16.85 21.01 4.41
CA ASN A 155 -17.19 22.41 4.59
C ASN A 155 -18.66 22.59 4.16
N ASP A 156 -19.49 23.13 5.05
CA ASP A 156 -20.89 23.49 4.79
C ASP A 156 -20.94 24.72 3.86
N LYS A 157 -20.43 24.54 2.65
CA LYS A 157 -20.45 25.52 1.57
C LYS A 157 -21.12 24.89 0.36
N ARG A 158 -22.42 24.59 0.50
CA ARG A 158 -23.29 24.76 -0.66
C ARG A 158 -23.32 26.26 -0.96
N PRO A 159 -22.96 26.72 -2.17
CA PRO A 159 -23.24 28.09 -2.53
C PRO A 159 -24.75 28.31 -2.44
N ALA A 160 -25.16 29.28 -1.62
CA ALA A 160 -26.52 29.80 -1.59
C ALA A 160 -26.78 30.60 -2.88
N SER A 161 -26.86 29.94 -4.03
CA SER A 161 -27.24 30.59 -5.29
C SER A 161 -27.81 29.67 -6.37
N GLU A 162 -28.33 28.48 -6.05
CA GLU A 162 -29.18 27.70 -6.97
C GLU A 162 -30.63 27.56 -6.48
N ALA A 163 -31.08 28.55 -5.70
CA ALA A 163 -32.49 28.75 -5.36
C ALA A 163 -33.00 30.08 -5.92
N SER A 164 -32.78 30.35 -7.22
CA SER A 164 -33.58 31.33 -7.97
C SER A 164 -33.36 31.18 -9.48
N GLY A 165 -34.32 30.54 -10.14
CA GLY A 165 -34.33 30.31 -11.58
C GLY A 165 -35.71 29.90 -12.06
N VAL A 166 -36.66 30.83 -11.94
CA VAL A 166 -38.07 30.73 -12.33
C VAL A 166 -38.23 30.50 -13.84
N ARG A 167 -38.93 29.43 -14.25
CA ARG A 167 -40.24 29.43 -14.95
C ARG A 167 -40.67 28.01 -15.29
#